data_AF-A0A9P8JJX7-F1
#
_entry.id   AF-A0A9P8JJX7-F1
#
_cell.length_a   1.000
_cell.length_b   1.000
_cell.length_c   1.000
_cell.angle_alpha   90.00
_cell.angle_beta   90.00
_cell.angle_gamma   90.00
#
_symmetry.space_group_name_H-M   'P 1'
#
loop_
_entity.id
_entity.type
_entity.pdbx_description
1 polymer ?
#
loop_
_entity_poly.entity_id
_entity_poly.type
_entity_poly.pdbx_seq_one_letter_code
_entity_poly.pdbx_strand_id
1 'polypeptide(L)' 'MDKEKDQTLFGGSRSWKAADWTASDDRVRGGKSQSFLECHSSTGRFHGNLDIKTLGGAGFASQRTTGEDRSWDLSG' A
#
# COMPACT_ATOMS: atom_id res chain seq x y z
N MET A 1 29.33 -2.54 15.88
CA MET A 1 28.20 -1.59 15.76
C MET A 1 27.53 -1.93 14.44
N ASP A 2 26.66 -2.94 14.47
CA ASP A 2 25.95 -3.38 13.27
C ASP A 2 24.98 -2.28 12.87
N LYS A 3 25.16 -1.74 11.67
CA LYS A 3 24.19 -0.83 11.07
C LYS A 3 22.89 -1.62 10.93
N GLU A 4 21.84 -1.16 11.61
CA GLU A 4 20.48 -1.60 11.40
C GLU A 4 20.22 -1.55 9.89
N LYS A 5 20.02 -2.71 9.26
CA LYS A 5 19.75 -2.76 7.83
C LYS A 5 18.35 -2.17 7.65
N ASP A 6 18.23 -1.16 6.79
CA ASP A 6 16.92 -0.70 6.29
C ASP A 6 16.21 -1.89 5.66
N GLN A 7 15.40 -2.60 6.45
CA GLN A 7 14.65 -3.75 5.99
C GLN A 7 13.41 -3.24 5.26
N THR A 8 13.22 -3.75 4.06
CA THR A 8 11.97 -3.53 3.33
C THR A 8 10.90 -4.41 3.98
N LEU A 9 9.63 -4.00 3.95
CA LEU A 9 8.53 -4.66 4.70
C LEU A 9 8.37 -6.15 4.41
N PHE A 10 8.86 -6.63 3.26
CA PHE A 10 8.84 -8.03 2.87
C PHE A 10 10.23 -8.70 2.94
N GLY A 11 11.13 -8.24 3.81
CA GLY A 11 12.38 -8.94 4.14
C GLY A 11 13.44 -8.99 3.03
N GLY A 12 13.21 -8.34 1.89
CA GLY A 12 14.11 -8.37 0.73
C GLY A 12 15.09 -7.19 0.64
N SER A 13 16.09 -7.32 -0.24
CA SER A 13 17.04 -6.26 -0.59
C SER A 13 16.49 -5.23 -1.58
N ARG A 14 15.26 -5.42 -2.07
CA ARG A 14 14.64 -4.58 -3.11
C ARG A 14 13.73 -3.54 -2.49
N SER A 15 14.02 -2.27 -2.76
CA SER A 15 13.17 -1.12 -2.43
C SER A 15 11.72 -1.32 -2.89
N TRP A 16 10.79 -0.66 -2.20
CA TRP A 16 9.40 -0.61 -2.64
C TRP A 16 9.31 0.11 -3.99
N LYS A 17 8.52 -0.42 -4.92
CA LYS A 17 8.26 0.24 -6.21
C LYS A 17 6.80 0.63 -6.27
N ALA A 18 6.49 1.89 -6.60
CA ALA A 18 5.11 2.35 -6.70
C ALA A 18 4.27 1.53 -7.69
N ALA A 19 4.88 1.04 -8.78
CA ALA A 19 4.22 0.18 -9.76
C ALA A 19 3.78 -1.19 -9.20
N ASP A 20 4.32 -1.59 -8.05
CA ASP A 20 3.94 -2.83 -7.37
C ASP A 20 2.65 -2.69 -6.57
N TRP A 21 2.05 -1.50 -6.52
CA TRP A 21 0.89 -1.21 -5.70
C TRP A 21 -0.25 -0.59 -6.51
N THR A 22 -1.47 -0.92 -6.11
CA THR A 22 -2.68 -0.36 -6.69
C THR A 22 -3.72 -0.11 -5.61
N ALA A 23 -4.51 0.95 -5.81
CA ALA A 23 -5.57 1.32 -4.90
C ALA A 23 -6.73 0.32 -4.97
N SER A 24 -7.26 -0.03 -3.81
CA SER A 24 -8.46 -0.84 -3.61
C SER A 24 -9.39 -0.07 -2.68
N ASP A 25 -9.94 1.02 -3.20
CA ASP A 25 -10.84 1.93 -2.48
C ASP A 25 -12.33 1.59 -2.77
N ASP A 26 -13.24 2.20 -2.00
CA ASP A 26 -14.70 2.03 -2.11
C ASP A 26 -15.36 2.58 -3.38
N ARG A 27 -14.58 3.11 -4.32
CA ARG A 27 -15.05 3.75 -5.56
C ARG A 27 -15.93 2.83 -6.43
N VAL A 28 -15.71 1.52 -6.40
CA VAL A 28 -16.54 0.54 -7.13
C VAL A 28 -17.97 0.40 -6.60
N ARG A 29 -18.21 0.85 -5.35
CA ARG A 29 -19.55 0.90 -4.72
C ARG A 29 -20.13 2.33 -4.71
N GLY A 30 -19.54 3.25 -5.48
CA GLY A 30 -19.93 4.66 -5.50
C GLY A 30 -19.37 5.49 -4.33
N GLY A 31 -18.45 4.93 -3.54
CA GLY A 31 -17.74 5.67 -2.51
C GLY A 31 -16.76 6.70 -3.08
N LYS A 32 -16.31 7.61 -2.21
CA LYS A 32 -15.41 8.73 -2.58
C LYS A 32 -14.06 8.68 -1.87
N SER A 33 -13.73 7.55 -1.26
CA SER A 33 -12.42 7.37 -0.67
C SER A 33 -11.36 7.25 -1.77
N GLN A 34 -10.18 7.80 -1.51
CA GLN A 34 -9.01 7.71 -2.37
C GLN A 34 -7.79 7.49 -1.51
N SER A 35 -6.98 6.49 -1.87
CA SER A 35 -5.67 6.29 -1.26
C SER A 35 -4.55 6.29 -2.30
N PHE A 36 -3.37 6.64 -1.84
CA PHE A 36 -2.12 6.68 -2.58
C PHE A 36 -1.03 6.03 -1.74
N LEU A 37 -0.12 5.33 -2.40
CA LEU A 37 1.12 4.86 -1.80
C LEU A 37 2.29 5.38 -2.62
N GLU A 38 3.08 6.25 -2.01
CA GLU A 38 4.34 6.72 -2.57
C GLU A 38 5.47 5.88 -2.01
N CYS A 39 6.31 5.34 -2.90
CA CYS A 39 7.46 4.55 -2.51
C CYS A 39 8.74 5.37 -2.66
N HIS A 40 9.53 5.40 -1.60
CA HIS A 40 10.90 5.89 -1.59
C HIS A 40 11.86 4.71 -1.35
N SER A 41 13.17 4.96 -1.41
CA SER A 41 14.20 3.92 -1.36
C SER A 41 14.04 2.93 -0.20
N SER A 42 13.74 3.43 1.00
CA SER A 42 13.58 2.65 2.24
C SER A 42 12.27 2.92 2.98
N THR A 43 11.42 3.82 2.47
CA THR A 43 10.16 4.20 3.14
C THR A 43 8.99 4.17 2.16
N GLY A 44 7.80 3.91 2.68
CA GLY A 44 6.54 4.08 1.96
C GLY A 44 5.68 5.11 2.68
N ARG A 45 5.05 6.02 1.93
CA ARG A 45 4.08 6.98 2.45
C ARG A 45 2.69 6.63 1.94
N PHE A 46 1.85 6.15 2.85
CA PHE A 46 0.43 5.94 2.60
C PHE A 46 -0.35 7.21 2.97
N HIS A 47 -1.12 7.76 2.03
CA HIS A 47 -1.91 8.97 2.25
C HIS A 47 -3.16 9.00 1.36
N GLY A 48 -4.07 9.94 1.61
CA GLY A 48 -5.29 10.11 0.82
C GLY A 48 -6.44 10.71 1.62
N ASN A 49 -7.66 10.54 1.11
CA ASN A 49 -8.89 11.00 1.73
C ASN A 49 -9.83 9.81 1.99
N LEU A 50 -10.24 9.64 3.25
CA LEU A 50 -11.25 8.67 3.64
C LEU A 50 -12.61 9.38 3.72
N ASP A 51 -13.53 9.01 2.84
CA ASP A 51 -14.89 9.53 2.85
C ASP A 51 -15.86 8.51 3.47
N ILE A 52 -16.30 8.78 4.69
CA ILE A 52 -17.28 7.93 5.40
C ILE A 52 -18.73 8.36 5.14
N LYS A 53 -18.95 9.48 4.45
CA LYS A 53 -20.29 10.08 4.32
C LYS A 53 -21.06 9.53 3.14
N THR A 54 -20.40 9.32 2.01
CA THR A 54 -21.05 8.94 0.75
C THR A 54 -21.77 7.60 0.86
N LEU A 55 -21.26 6.67 1.68
CA LEU A 55 -21.88 5.36 1.90
C LEU A 55 -22.54 5.23 3.28
N GLY A 56 -23.09 6.33 3.81
CA GLY A 56 -23.93 6.28 5.01
C GLY A 56 -23.21 5.89 6.30
N GLY A 57 -21.95 6.31 6.46
CA GLY A 57 -21.11 6.00 7.62
C GLY A 57 -20.02 4.96 7.32
N ALA A 58 -20.07 4.30 6.17
CA ALA A 58 -19.03 3.38 5.70
C ALA A 58 -18.09 4.06 4.71
N GLY A 59 -16.82 3.62 4.68
CA GLY A 59 -15.83 4.02 3.70
C GLY A 59 -14.55 3.21 3.88
N PHE A 60 -13.83 2.94 2.78
CA PHE A 60 -12.51 2.30 2.85
C PHE A 60 -11.56 2.83 1.78
N ALA A 61 -10.31 3.05 2.20
CA ALA A 61 -9.20 3.43 1.34
C ALA A 61 -8.03 2.49 1.64
N SER A 62 -7.58 1.72 0.66
CA SER A 62 -6.54 0.69 0.88
C SER A 62 -5.66 0.49 -0.33
N GLN A 63 -4.49 -0.12 -0.13
CA GLN A 63 -3.53 -0.43 -1.18
C GLN A 63 -3.22 -1.92 -1.15
N ARG A 64 -3.10 -2.53 -2.32
CA ARG A 64 -2.72 -3.93 -2.49
C ARG A 64 -1.62 -4.07 -3.53
N THR A 65 -0.88 -5.16 -3.47
CA THR A 65 0.14 -5.44 -4.46
C THR A 65 -0.48 -5.77 -5.83
N THR A 66 0.19 -5.38 -6.92
CA THR A 66 -0.23 -5.66 -8.30
C THR A 66 0.24 -7.04 -8.75
N GLY A 67 -0.51 -7.68 -9.65
CA GLY A 67 -0.19 -9.03 -10.13
C GLY A 67 -0.62 -10.11 -9.15
N GLU A 68 -1.36 -11.11 -9.63
CA GLU A 68 -1.92 -12.16 -8.78
C GLU A 68 -0.93 -13.32 -8.56
N ASP A 69 0.12 -13.40 -9.39
CA ASP A 69 1.09 -14.50 -9.38
C ASP A 69 2.40 -14.15 -8.63
N ARG A 70 2.37 -13.13 -7.75
CA ARG A 70 3.58 -12.74 -7.01
C ARG A 70 3.81 -13.66 -5.82
N SER A 71 4.94 -14.37 -5.84
CA SER A 71 5.47 -15.06 -4.66
C SER A 71 6.38 -14.11 -3.88
N TRP A 72 6.04 -13.86 -2.62
CA TRP A 72 6.88 -13.11 -1.69
C TRP A 72 7.67 -14.09 -0.84
N ASP A 73 8.98 -13.92 -0.79
CA ASP A 73 9.81 -14.62 0.18
C ASP A 73 9.62 -13.94 1.54
N LEU A 74 8.94 -14.63 2.45
CA LEU A 74 8.63 -14.15 3.80
C LEU A 74 9.44 -14.89 4.87
N SER A 75 10.44 -15.69 4.50
CA SER A 75 11.19 -16.53 5.44
C SER A 75 12.23 -15.76 6.27
N GLY A 76 12.04 -14.45 6.43
CA GLY A 76 12.95 -13.53 7.13
C GLY A 76 13.22 -13.92 8.58
#